data_AF-A0A831UZ41-F1
#
_entry.id   AF-A0A831UZ41-F1
#
_cell.length_a   1.000
_cell.length_b   1.000
_cell.length_c   1.000
_cell.angle_alpha   90.00
_cell.angle_beta   90.00
_cell.angle_gamma   90.00
#
_symmetry.space_group_name_H-M   'P 1'
#
loop_
_entity.id
_entity.type
_entity.pdbx_description
1 polymer ?
#
loop_
_entity_poly.entity_id
_entity_poly.type
_entity_poly.pdbx_seq_one_letter_code
_entity_poly.pdbx_strand_id
1 'polypeptide(L)'
;MLLIPDLILVAVSIYLIVRGAQAYRAFREARLGLFAAGQILFAFSLLLEGLATAPGVPRPLGPLLLSSYQIMGAGLLLIAISVTPSAAYAVLLAPPAYLRGVGVLVAVDAALAAYVGAVLLYRYFEGRASLLVGVAYLLVAASLAAIHVHWLAPILRTLAAVLLAAGATYAEAEKK
;
A
#
# COMPACT_ATOMS: atom_id res chain seq x y z
N MET A 1 -6.18 -19.81 5.71
CA MET A 1 -5.31 -18.82 5.03
C MET A 1 -4.05 -19.55 4.59
N LEU A 2 -3.44 -19.11 3.49
CA LEU A 2 -2.37 -19.85 2.83
C LEU A 2 -1.02 -19.39 3.42
N LEU A 3 -0.34 -20.30 4.13
CA LEU A 3 0.96 -20.04 4.80
C LEU A 3 1.98 -19.35 3.89
N ILE A 4 2.01 -19.71 2.60
CA ILE A 4 3.02 -19.23 1.64
C ILE A 4 2.83 -17.74 1.28
N PRO A 5 1.64 -17.29 0.79
CA PRO A 5 1.32 -15.87 0.61
C PRO A 5 1.61 -14.99 1.82
N ASP A 6 1.28 -15.45 3.03
CA ASP A 6 1.43 -14.66 4.25
C ASP A 6 2.92 -14.46 4.59
N LEU A 7 3.74 -15.51 4.46
CA LEU A 7 5.20 -15.41 4.67
C LEU A 7 5.88 -14.52 3.64
N ILE A 8 5.49 -14.60 2.37
CA ILE A 8 6.02 -13.73 1.31
C ILE A 8 5.67 -12.28 1.63
N LEU A 9 4.43 -12.03 2.03
CA LEU A 9 3.93 -10.69 2.32
C LEU A 9 4.67 -10.07 3.51
N VAL A 10 4.93 -10.85 4.57
CA VAL A 10 5.79 -10.43 5.69
C VAL A 10 7.21 -10.09 5.23
N ALA A 11 7.87 -10.99 4.50
CA ALA A 11 9.26 -10.79 4.06
C ALA A 11 9.41 -9.56 3.16
N VAL A 12 8.51 -9.41 2.19
CA VAL A 12 8.49 -8.31 1.24
C VAL A 12 8.16 -6.98 1.92
N SER A 13 7.23 -6.98 2.88
CA SER A 13 6.92 -5.78 3.67
C SER A 13 8.11 -5.31 4.50
N ILE A 14 8.84 -6.23 5.16
CA ILE A 14 10.06 -5.87 5.89
C ILE A 14 11.08 -5.23 4.94
N TYR A 15 11.29 -5.83 3.78
CA TYR A 15 12.18 -5.27 2.75
C TYR A 15 11.78 -3.85 2.35
N LEU A 16 10.50 -3.62 2.05
CA LEU A 16 9.96 -2.30 1.67
C LEU A 16 10.09 -1.27 2.80
N ILE A 17 9.86 -1.65 4.05
CA ILE A 17 10.02 -0.76 5.22
C ILE A 17 11.48 -0.31 5.36
N VAL A 18 12.42 -1.25 5.32
CA VAL A 18 13.85 -0.94 5.44
C VAL A 18 14.30 0.00 4.33
N ARG A 19 13.92 -0.30 3.08
CA ARG A 19 14.25 0.55 1.93
C ARG A 19 13.57 1.91 1.99
N GLY A 20 12.30 1.96 2.34
CA GLY A 20 11.55 3.20 2.54
C GLY A 20 12.20 4.10 3.59
N ALA A 21 12.64 3.53 4.71
CA ALA A 21 13.33 4.27 5.77
C ALA A 21 14.70 4.81 5.33
N GLN A 22 15.47 4.03 4.56
CA GLN A 22 16.72 4.49 3.96
C GLN A 22 16.49 5.65 3.00
N ALA A 23 15.48 5.54 2.13
CA ALA A 23 15.12 6.58 1.18
C ALA A 23 14.63 7.85 1.90
N TYR A 24 13.75 7.72 2.90
CA TYR A 24 13.24 8.84 3.69
C TYR A 24 14.35 9.70 4.32
N ARG A 25 15.40 9.06 4.86
CA ARG A 25 16.56 9.77 5.44
C ARG A 25 17.39 10.53 4.41
N ALA A 26 17.30 10.15 3.12
CA ALA A 26 18.07 10.74 2.05
C ALA A 26 17.37 11.93 1.36
N PHE A 27 16.05 12.09 1.54
CA PHE A 27 15.29 13.11 0.82
C PHE A 27 15.28 14.47 1.54
N ARG A 28 15.60 15.53 0.78
CA ARG A 28 15.44 16.93 1.22
C ARG A 28 14.10 17.55 0.81
N GLU A 29 13.37 16.91 -0.11
CA GLU A 29 12.09 17.40 -0.61
C GLU A 29 10.92 16.80 0.18
N ALA A 30 10.04 17.65 0.70
CA ALA A 30 8.90 17.25 1.52
C ALA A 30 7.95 16.28 0.79
N ARG A 31 7.78 16.42 -0.53
CA ARG A 31 6.89 15.58 -1.34
C ARG A 31 7.39 14.15 -1.50
N LEU A 32 8.70 13.98 -1.70
CA LEU A 32 9.34 12.65 -1.76
C LEU A 32 9.38 12.00 -0.37
N GLY A 33 9.59 12.81 0.69
CA GLY A 33 9.46 12.36 2.07
C GLY A 33 8.05 11.84 2.39
N LEU A 34 7.00 12.54 1.92
CA LEU A 34 5.60 12.13 2.11
C LEU A 34 5.29 10.82 1.38
N PHE A 35 5.76 10.66 0.14
CA PHE A 35 5.61 9.42 -0.61
C PHE A 35 6.31 8.25 0.11
N ALA A 36 7.55 8.45 0.56
CA ALA A 36 8.30 7.42 1.29
C ALA A 36 7.64 7.06 2.63
N ALA A 37 7.16 8.04 3.39
CA ALA A 37 6.43 7.79 4.63
C ALA A 37 5.12 7.01 4.38
N GLY A 38 4.39 7.36 3.32
CA GLY A 38 3.19 6.64 2.90
C GLY A 38 3.48 5.20 2.47
N GLN A 39 4.58 4.96 1.74
CA GLN A 39 5.06 3.62 1.37
C GLN A 39 5.41 2.78 2.61
N ILE A 40 6.08 3.36 3.60
CA ILE A 40 6.44 2.67 4.85
C ILE A 40 5.17 2.27 5.60
N LEU A 41 4.22 3.19 5.78
CA LEU A 41 2.95 2.91 6.47
C LEU A 41 2.13 1.85 5.72
N PHE A 42 2.07 1.95 4.39
CA PHE A 42 1.42 0.95 3.57
C PHE A 42 2.08 -0.44 3.72
N ALA A 43 3.41 -0.53 3.61
CA ALA A 43 4.14 -1.79 3.80
C ALA A 43 3.97 -2.35 5.23
N PHE A 44 3.91 -1.49 6.24
CA PHE A 44 3.64 -1.89 7.63
C PHE A 44 2.22 -2.42 7.81
N SER A 45 1.22 -1.85 7.13
CA SER A 45 -0.14 -2.39 7.13
C SER A 45 -0.18 -3.81 6.56
N LEU A 46 0.52 -4.05 5.46
CA LEU A 46 0.66 -5.38 4.88
C LEU A 46 1.36 -6.34 5.86
N LEU A 47 2.45 -5.90 6.52
CA LEU A 47 3.13 -6.72 7.54
C LEU A 47 2.16 -7.18 8.64
N LEU A 48 1.36 -6.26 9.18
CA LEU A 48 0.36 -6.59 10.21
C LEU A 48 -0.71 -7.54 9.69
N GLU A 49 -1.15 -7.36 8.44
CA GLU A 49 -2.10 -8.27 7.79
C GLU A 49 -1.53 -9.68 7.64
N GLY A 50 -0.29 -9.82 7.14
CA GLY A 50 0.39 -11.11 7.02
C GLY A 50 0.63 -11.80 8.38
N LEU A 51 0.97 -11.03 9.42
CA LEU A 51 1.14 -11.56 10.77
C LEU A 51 -0.18 -11.97 11.41
N ALA A 52 -1.26 -11.23 11.20
CA ALA A 52 -2.57 -11.54 11.78
C ALA A 52 -3.25 -12.77 11.14
N THR A 53 -2.77 -13.18 9.97
CA THR A 53 -3.36 -14.24 9.14
C THR A 53 -2.53 -15.52 9.09
N ALA A 54 -1.29 -15.46 9.59
CA ALA A 54 -0.39 -16.60 9.70
C ALA A 54 -0.99 -17.74 10.54
N PRO A 55 -0.83 -19.01 10.13
CA PRO A 55 -1.36 -20.15 10.87
C PRO A 55 -0.64 -20.32 12.22
N GLY A 56 -1.42 -20.61 13.27
CA GLY A 56 -0.94 -20.70 14.66
C GLY A 56 -1.14 -19.42 15.47
N VAL A 57 -1.60 -18.35 14.83
CA VAL A 57 -1.90 -17.07 15.47
C VAL A 57 -3.30 -17.11 16.10
N PRO A 58 -3.43 -16.78 17.40
CA PRO A 58 -4.70 -16.95 18.09
C PRO A 58 -5.76 -15.96 17.57
N ARG A 59 -7.05 -16.34 17.66
CA ARG A 59 -8.22 -15.53 17.25
C ARG A 59 -8.33 -14.10 17.82
N PRO A 60 -7.72 -13.69 18.97
CA PRO A 60 -7.86 -12.32 19.44
C PRO A 60 -7.03 -11.30 18.65
N LEU A 61 -6.42 -11.65 17.50
CA LEU A 61 -5.74 -10.70 16.62
C LEU A 61 -6.68 -9.98 15.62
N GLY A 62 -8.00 -10.18 15.70
CA GLY A 62 -8.99 -9.39 14.95
C GLY A 62 -8.80 -7.85 15.04
N PRO A 63 -8.43 -7.28 16.20
CA PRO A 63 -8.09 -5.87 16.32
C PRO A 63 -6.86 -5.45 15.48
N LEU A 64 -5.87 -6.34 15.29
CA LEU A 64 -4.69 -6.05 14.45
C LEU A 64 -5.05 -5.98 12.97
N LEU A 65 -6.00 -6.79 12.50
CA LEU A 65 -6.55 -6.67 11.14
C LEU A 65 -7.27 -5.33 10.96
N LEU A 66 -8.08 -4.91 11.93
CA LEU A 66 -8.73 -3.60 11.89
C LEU A 66 -7.71 -2.44 11.88
N SER A 67 -6.67 -2.54 12.70
CA SER A 67 -5.57 -1.58 12.70
C SER A 67 -4.81 -1.59 11.38
N SER A 68 -4.64 -2.73 10.71
CA SER A 68 -3.95 -2.80 9.42
C SER A 68 -4.70 -2.01 8.35
N TYR A 69 -6.03 -2.13 8.25
CA TYR A 69 -6.82 -1.31 7.31
C TYR A 69 -6.71 0.20 7.60
N GLN A 70 -6.74 0.59 8.87
CA GLN A 70 -6.58 2.01 9.24
C GLN A 70 -5.20 2.56 8.87
N ILE A 71 -4.15 1.77 9.11
CA ILE A 71 -2.77 2.14 8.76
C ILE A 71 -2.60 2.16 7.24
N MET A 72 -3.22 1.21 6.53
CA MET A 72 -3.21 1.16 5.06
C MET A 72 -3.82 2.43 4.49
N GLY A 73 -5.02 2.81 4.94
CA GLY A 73 -5.68 4.04 4.50
C GLY A 73 -4.86 5.30 4.77
N ALA A 74 -4.19 5.39 5.93
CA ALA A 74 -3.27 6.49 6.22
C ALA A 74 -2.07 6.52 5.26
N GLY A 75 -1.47 5.37 4.97
CA GLY A 75 -0.37 5.24 4.01
C GLY A 75 -0.81 5.64 2.60
N LEU A 76 -1.94 5.11 2.13
CA LEU A 76 -2.53 5.42 0.83
C LEU A 76 -2.88 6.90 0.69
N LEU A 77 -3.39 7.53 1.75
CA LEU A 77 -3.69 8.96 1.76
C LEU A 77 -2.41 9.79 1.58
N LEU A 78 -1.33 9.48 2.31
CA LEU A 78 -0.04 10.17 2.15
C LEU A 78 0.53 9.98 0.75
N ILE A 79 0.43 8.77 0.20
CA ILE A 79 0.83 8.51 -1.19
C ILE A 79 -0.03 9.33 -2.14
N ALA A 80 -1.36 9.32 -1.99
CA ALA A 80 -2.29 10.09 -2.79
C ALA A 80 -1.96 11.59 -2.76
N ILE A 81 -1.73 12.19 -1.58
CA ILE A 81 -1.29 13.58 -1.40
C ILE A 81 0.02 13.84 -2.15
N SER A 82 0.98 12.92 -2.06
CA SER A 82 2.28 13.11 -2.70
C SER A 82 2.20 13.01 -4.23
N VAL A 83 1.30 12.21 -4.79
CA VAL A 83 1.13 12.06 -6.25
C VAL A 83 0.08 12.99 -6.83
N THR A 84 -0.75 13.65 -6.01
CA THR A 84 -1.70 14.67 -6.48
C THR A 84 -0.95 15.92 -6.92
N PRO A 85 -1.42 16.62 -7.98
CA PRO A 85 -0.93 17.94 -8.35
C PRO A 85 -1.29 19.03 -7.32
N SER A 86 -2.34 18.82 -6.51
CA SER A 86 -2.83 19.77 -5.50
C SER A 86 -3.16 19.05 -4.19
N ALA A 87 -2.59 19.55 -3.08
CA ALA A 87 -2.84 19.02 -1.74
C ALA A 87 -4.30 19.19 -1.28
N ALA A 88 -5.03 20.16 -1.84
CA ALA A 88 -6.43 20.43 -1.51
C ALA A 88 -7.36 19.31 -1.97
N TYR A 89 -7.09 18.69 -3.14
CA TYR A 89 -7.87 17.54 -3.61
C TYR A 89 -7.69 16.31 -2.74
N ALA A 90 -6.54 16.16 -2.09
CA ALA A 90 -6.27 15.02 -1.26
C ALA A 90 -7.00 15.06 0.10
N VAL A 91 -7.31 16.25 0.62
CA VAL A 91 -8.18 16.41 1.80
C VAL A 91 -9.61 15.99 1.48
N LEU A 92 -10.09 16.23 0.26
CA LEU A 92 -11.42 15.79 -0.20
C LEU A 92 -11.51 14.26 -0.35
N LEU A 93 -10.38 13.59 -0.56
CA LEU A 93 -10.28 12.13 -0.64
C LEU A 93 -10.22 11.47 0.74
N ALA A 94 -10.03 12.23 1.82
CA ALA A 94 -10.02 11.69 3.18
C ALA A 94 -11.46 11.45 3.66
N PRO A 95 -11.83 10.21 4.03
CA PRO A 95 -13.18 9.93 4.49
C PRO A 95 -13.44 10.62 5.85
N PRO A 96 -14.65 11.18 6.07
CA PRO A 96 -15.00 11.79 7.35
C PRO A 96 -14.84 10.81 8.52
N ALA A 97 -14.32 11.28 9.65
CA ALA A 97 -14.02 10.44 10.81
C ALA A 97 -15.23 9.65 11.36
N TYR A 98 -16.45 10.14 11.12
CA TYR A 98 -17.70 9.50 11.55
C TYR A 98 -18.21 8.40 10.60
N LEU A 99 -17.65 8.26 9.39
CA LEU A 99 -18.02 7.22 8.42
C LEU A 99 -17.14 5.96 8.50
N ARG A 100 -16.37 5.79 9.58
CA ARG A 100 -15.40 4.69 9.77
C ARG A 100 -16.05 3.33 10.11
N GLY A 101 -17.11 2.95 9.39
CA GLY A 101 -17.56 1.56 9.35
C GLY A 101 -16.56 0.69 8.57
N VAL A 102 -16.40 -0.58 8.96
CA VAL A 102 -15.41 -1.50 8.35
C VAL A 102 -15.55 -1.59 6.83
N GLY A 103 -16.78 -1.69 6.31
CA GLY A 103 -17.02 -1.75 4.87
C GLY A 103 -16.73 -0.43 4.13
N VAL A 104 -16.95 0.72 4.78
CA VAL A 104 -16.68 2.04 4.20
C VAL A 104 -15.18 2.30 4.12
N LEU A 105 -14.42 1.90 5.14
CA LEU A 105 -12.96 1.98 5.14
C LEU A 105 -12.35 1.20 3.98
N VAL A 106 -12.76 -0.05 3.78
CA VAL A 106 -12.26 -0.89 2.68
C VAL A 106 -12.57 -0.29 1.32
N ALA A 107 -13.78 0.25 1.13
CA ALA A 107 -14.17 0.89 -0.14
C ALA A 107 -13.35 2.17 -0.42
N VAL A 108 -13.09 2.98 0.61
CA VAL A 108 -12.29 4.20 0.48
C VAL A 108 -10.83 3.86 0.20
N ASP A 109 -10.27 2.86 0.87
CA ASP A 109 -8.91 2.40 0.61
C ASP A 109 -8.78 1.82 -0.81
N ALA A 110 -9.81 1.12 -1.30
CA ALA A 110 -9.86 0.65 -2.67
C ALA A 110 -9.86 1.80 -3.68
N ALA A 111 -10.66 2.84 -3.41
CA ALA A 111 -10.71 4.04 -4.26
C ALA A 111 -9.40 4.83 -4.24
N LEU A 112 -8.77 4.99 -3.08
CA LEU A 112 -7.46 5.63 -2.93
C LEU A 112 -6.38 4.84 -3.68
N ALA A 113 -6.36 3.52 -3.53
CA ALA A 113 -5.42 2.66 -4.24
C ALA A 113 -5.63 2.73 -5.77
N ALA A 114 -6.88 2.73 -6.24
CA ALA A 114 -7.20 2.88 -7.66
C ALA A 114 -6.73 4.25 -8.19
N TYR A 115 -6.98 5.32 -7.43
CA TYR A 115 -6.53 6.66 -7.75
C TYR A 115 -5.00 6.75 -7.87
N VAL A 116 -4.27 6.25 -6.86
CA VAL A 116 -2.80 6.22 -6.86
C VAL A 116 -2.29 5.43 -8.06
N GLY A 117 -2.84 4.24 -8.31
CA GLY A 117 -2.47 3.41 -9.45
C GLY A 117 -2.69 4.11 -10.78
N ALA A 118 -3.84 4.75 -10.98
CA ALA A 118 -4.18 5.50 -12.19
C ALA A 118 -3.23 6.69 -12.42
N VAL A 119 -2.95 7.48 -11.37
CA VAL A 119 -2.03 8.63 -11.46
C VAL A 119 -0.61 8.19 -11.78
N LEU A 120 -0.13 7.11 -11.18
CA LEU A 120 1.21 6.59 -11.46
C LEU A 120 1.31 5.99 -12.86
N LEU A 121 0.27 5.32 -13.35
CA LEU A 121 0.20 4.85 -14.74
C LEU A 121 0.20 6.02 -15.73
N TYR A 122 -0.60 7.05 -15.48
CA TYR A 122 -0.60 8.26 -16.29
C TYR A 122 0.82 8.89 -16.34
N ARG A 123 1.48 9.01 -15.19
CA ARG A 123 2.86 9.51 -15.12
C ARG A 123 3.88 8.58 -15.77
N TYR A 124 3.64 7.27 -15.84
CA TYR A 124 4.49 6.34 -16.58
C TYR A 124 4.43 6.61 -18.09
N PHE A 125 3.25 6.88 -18.64
CA PHE A 125 3.12 7.30 -20.04
C PHE A 125 3.82 8.64 -20.33
N GLU A 126 3.99 9.49 -19.31
CA GLU A 126 4.83 10.70 -19.38
C GLU A 126 6.33 10.43 -19.15
N GLY A 127 6.76 9.19 -18.90
CA GLY A 127 8.15 8.81 -18.60
C GLY A 127 8.64 9.20 -17.20
N ARG A 128 7.72 9.45 -16.25
CA ARG A 128 8.02 10.04 -14.93
C ARG A 128 7.75 9.12 -13.74
N ALA A 129 7.27 7.90 -13.98
CA ALA A 129 6.95 6.93 -12.92
C ALA A 129 7.19 5.50 -13.39
N SER A 130 7.25 4.54 -12.47
CA SER A 130 7.39 3.11 -12.77
C SER A 130 6.03 2.47 -13.03
N LEU A 131 5.92 1.73 -14.14
CA LEU A 131 4.76 0.89 -14.47
C LEU A 131 4.44 -0.10 -13.35
N LEU A 132 5.47 -0.73 -12.76
CA LEU A 132 5.32 -1.75 -11.73
C LEU A 132 4.60 -1.23 -10.49
N VAL A 133 4.95 -0.02 -10.06
CA VAL A 133 4.35 0.61 -8.88
C VAL A 133 2.89 1.00 -9.15
N GLY A 134 2.59 1.53 -10.34
CA GLY A 134 1.22 1.85 -10.75
C GLY A 134 0.31 0.61 -10.79
N VAL A 135 0.79 -0.48 -11.41
CA VAL A 135 0.06 -1.75 -11.47
C VAL A 135 -0.14 -2.35 -10.08
N ALA A 136 0.87 -2.26 -9.20
CA ALA A 136 0.76 -2.76 -7.83
C ALA A 136 -0.42 -2.13 -7.07
N TYR A 137 -0.60 -0.80 -7.16
CA TYR A 137 -1.72 -0.13 -6.50
C TYR A 137 -3.09 -0.48 -7.11
N LEU A 138 -3.16 -0.78 -8.41
CA LEU A 138 -4.39 -1.33 -9.00
C LEU A 138 -4.70 -2.74 -8.48
N LEU A 139 -3.69 -3.59 -8.28
CA LEU A 139 -3.87 -4.90 -7.66
C LEU A 139 -4.33 -4.78 -6.20
N VAL A 140 -3.84 -3.78 -5.46
CA VAL A 140 -4.33 -3.46 -4.12
C VAL A 140 -5.81 -3.08 -4.17
N ALA A 141 -6.21 -2.19 -5.09
CA ALA A 141 -7.62 -1.83 -5.26
C ALA A 141 -8.50 -3.04 -5.58
N ALA A 142 -8.05 -3.90 -6.51
CA ALA A 142 -8.74 -5.14 -6.86
C ALA A 142 -8.83 -6.11 -5.68
N SER A 143 -7.76 -6.22 -4.87
CA SER A 143 -7.76 -7.06 -3.67
C SER A 143 -8.81 -6.63 -2.64
N LEU A 144 -9.01 -5.32 -2.48
CA LEU A 144 -9.97 -4.74 -1.54
C LEU A 144 -11.40 -4.86 -2.08
N ALA A 145 -11.61 -4.71 -3.39
CA ALA A 145 -12.90 -4.99 -4.02
C ALA A 145 -13.28 -6.48 -3.92
N ALA A 146 -12.29 -7.38 -3.97
CA ALA A 146 -12.47 -8.82 -3.86
C ALA A 146 -12.34 -9.35 -2.42
N ILE A 147 -12.46 -8.51 -1.39
CA ILE A 147 -12.19 -8.90 0.01
C ILE A 147 -13.07 -10.06 0.52
N HIS A 148 -14.27 -10.22 -0.06
CA HIS A 148 -15.18 -11.33 0.25
C HIS A 148 -14.77 -12.66 -0.40
N VAL A 149 -13.83 -12.64 -1.35
CA VAL A 149 -13.29 -13.81 -2.04
C VAL A 149 -12.01 -14.24 -1.32
N HIS A 150 -12.16 -15.11 -0.32
CA HIS A 150 -11.13 -15.46 0.67
C HIS A 150 -9.79 -15.98 0.11
N TRP A 151 -9.75 -16.47 -1.13
CA TRP A 151 -8.53 -16.95 -1.77
C TRP A 151 -7.91 -15.93 -2.74
N LEU A 152 -8.71 -15.05 -3.34
CA LEU A 152 -8.24 -14.13 -4.38
C LEU A 152 -7.61 -12.87 -3.78
N ALA A 153 -8.24 -12.27 -2.77
CA ALA A 153 -7.73 -11.09 -2.08
C ALA A 153 -6.27 -11.25 -1.59
N PRO A 154 -5.89 -12.32 -0.86
CA PRO A 154 -4.51 -12.48 -0.40
C PRO A 154 -3.52 -12.67 -1.56
N ILE A 155 -3.89 -13.38 -2.62
CA ILE A 155 -3.03 -13.56 -3.80
C ILE A 155 -2.72 -12.22 -4.48
N LEU A 156 -3.76 -11.40 -4.70
CA LEU A 156 -3.59 -10.07 -5.28
C LEU A 156 -2.74 -9.16 -4.39
N ARG A 157 -2.90 -9.27 -3.07
CA ARG A 157 -2.10 -8.54 -2.07
C ARG A 157 -0.62 -8.91 -2.15
N THR A 158 -0.33 -10.21 -2.21
CA THR A 158 1.05 -10.72 -2.31
C THR A 158 1.68 -10.30 -3.64
N LEU A 159 0.95 -10.42 -4.75
CA LEU A 159 1.42 -9.95 -6.05
C LEU A 159 1.72 -8.43 -6.04
N ALA A 160 0.84 -7.63 -5.44
CA ALA A 160 1.06 -6.19 -5.29
C ALA A 160 2.34 -5.90 -4.49
N ALA A 161 2.54 -6.58 -3.36
CA ALA A 161 3.74 -6.42 -2.54
C ALA A 161 5.01 -6.76 -3.33
N VAL A 162 5.00 -7.87 -4.07
CA VAL A 162 6.12 -8.29 -4.92
C VAL A 162 6.43 -7.25 -6.00
N LEU A 163 5.41 -6.71 -6.66
CA LEU A 163 5.59 -5.65 -7.67
C LEU A 163 6.15 -4.35 -7.07
N LEU A 164 5.73 -3.97 -5.86
CA LEU A 164 6.30 -2.81 -5.15
C LEU A 164 7.78 -3.03 -4.84
N ALA A 165 8.17 -4.23 -4.39
CA ALA A 165 9.57 -4.55 -4.15
C ALA A 165 10.40 -4.64 -5.44
N ALA A 166 9.83 -5.19 -6.52
CA ALA A 166 10.45 -5.18 -7.84
C ALA A 166 10.64 -3.73 -8.36
N GLY A 167 9.64 -2.86 -8.17
CA GLY A 167 9.75 -1.44 -8.49
C GLY A 167 10.85 -0.73 -7.69
N ALA A 168 10.97 -1.06 -6.39
CA ALA A 168 12.02 -0.50 -5.53
C ALA A 168 13.43 -0.96 -5.95
N THR A 169 13.62 -2.25 -6.26
CA THR A 169 14.91 -2.80 -6.73
C THR A 169 15.31 -2.23 -8.10
N TYR A 170 14.36 -2.13 -9.03
CA TYR A 170 14.62 -1.57 -10.36
C TYR A 170 15.07 -0.10 -10.28
N ALA A 171 14.41 0.71 -9.44
CA ALA A 171 14.79 2.10 -9.22
C ALA A 171 16.18 2.28 -8.57
N GLU A 172 16.69 1.27 -7.86
CA GLU A 172 18.07 1.26 -7.36
C GLU A 172 19.08 0.88 -8.45
N ALA A 173 18.71 -0.04 -9.34
CA ALA A 173 19.55 -0.45 -10.45
C ALA A 173 19.79 0.70 -11.44
N GLU A 174 18.78 1.52 -11.72
CA GLU A 174 18.93 2.70 -12.60
C GLU A 174 19.77 3.85 -12.00
N LYS A 175 20.04 3.84 -10.69
CA LYS A 175 20.86 4.87 -10.02
C LYS A 175 22.36 4.55 -9.99
N LYS A 176 22.76 3.33 -10.38
CA LYS A 176 24.15 2.89 -10.45
C LYS A 176 24.67 2.97 -11.88
#